data_AF-Q98SU0-F1
#
_entry.id   AF-Q98SU0-F1
#
_cell.length_a   1.000
_cell.length_b   1.000
_cell.length_c   1.000
_cell.angle_alpha   90.00
_cell.angle_beta   90.00
_cell.angle_gamma   90.00
#
_symmetry.space_group_name_H-M   'P 1'
#
loop_
_entity.id
_entity.type
_entity.pdbx_description
1 polymer ?
#
loop_
_entity_poly.entity_id
_entity_poly.type
_entity_poly.pdbx_seq_one_letter_code
_entity_poly.pdbx_strand_id
1 'polypeptide(L)'
;RHEGTVLLGDYLDSHAESQAAEQALKHLMEQEKVKGFCQVVVAQKLKEGLSHLIQSCGLGGMRHNTVIMSWPSSWRQSDDSRAWKSFITTIRVTTAARQALLVAKNVSFFPGSRETLAEGHIDVWWIVHDGGMLMLLPFLLKQHKVWRKCKMRIFTVAQMEDNSIQMKKDLATFLYHLRIAADVEVVEMHDSDISAYTYERTLMMEQRSQMLRQMRLSKTDREREAQLVKDRNSILRLTSVGSDDDEDTEAAPERVHMTWTRDKHHAVRVAQSKPMPSCQDLLNIRPDQSNVRRMHTAVKLNEVIVNKSHDAQLVVLNMPRPPRDPHGDENYYEFLEVLTEGFEASLVRERGPTYAITIYS
;
A
#
# COMPACT_ATOMS: atom_id res chain seq x y z
N ARG A 1 20.94 6.39 3.71
CA ARG A 1 19.72 5.74 4.24
C ARG A 1 19.73 5.88 5.77
N HIS A 2 18.57 5.87 6.43
CA HIS A 2 18.51 5.82 7.90
C HIS A 2 17.98 4.45 8.29
N GLU A 3 18.73 3.73 9.13
CA GLU A 3 18.33 2.44 9.69
C GLU A 3 17.99 2.67 11.17
N GLY A 4 16.70 2.54 11.49
CA GLY A 4 16.16 2.82 12.81
C GLY A 4 15.72 1.55 13.51
N THR A 5 16.11 1.36 14.76
CA THR A 5 15.62 0.26 15.61
C THR A 5 15.13 0.79 16.96
N VAL A 6 14.22 0.04 17.58
CA VAL A 6 13.67 0.35 18.90
C VAL A 6 14.02 -0.76 19.87
N LEU A 7 14.69 -0.41 20.97
CA LEU A 7 14.91 -1.30 22.10
C LEU A 7 13.83 -1.07 23.15
N LEU A 8 13.25 -2.16 23.64
CA LEU A 8 12.26 -2.11 24.71
C LEU A 8 12.95 -2.07 26.07
N GLY A 9 12.77 -0.98 26.80
CA GLY A 9 13.37 -0.81 28.11
C GLY A 9 13.33 0.61 28.63
N ASP A 10 14.00 0.83 29.75
CA ASP A 10 14.34 2.17 30.24
C ASP A 10 15.76 2.53 29.77
N TYR A 11 15.95 3.78 29.37
CA TYR A 11 17.22 4.25 28.82
C TYR A 11 18.34 4.23 29.86
N LEU A 12 18.02 4.51 31.13
CA LEU A 12 19.02 4.54 32.21
C LEU A 12 19.70 3.17 32.39
N ASP A 13 18.96 2.09 32.21
CA ASP A 13 19.45 0.72 32.38
C ASP A 13 20.00 0.14 31.06
N SER A 14 19.33 0.42 29.94
CA SER A 14 19.66 -0.16 28.62
C SER A 14 20.60 0.71 27.77
N HIS A 15 21.27 1.73 28.33
CA HIS A 15 22.17 2.59 27.57
C HIS A 15 23.33 1.83 26.91
N ALA A 16 23.98 0.92 27.66
CA ALA A 16 25.09 0.12 27.15
C ALA A 16 24.64 -0.84 26.04
N GLU A 17 23.47 -1.46 26.20
CA GLU A 17 22.86 -2.33 25.19
C GLU A 17 22.51 -1.54 23.92
N SER A 18 21.99 -0.32 24.07
CA SER A 18 21.71 0.58 22.94
C SER A 18 22.95 0.90 22.12
N GLN A 19 24.08 1.21 22.77
CA GLN A 19 25.35 1.45 22.08
C GLN A 19 25.87 0.20 21.38
N ALA A 20 25.76 -0.97 22.01
CA ALA A 20 26.16 -2.24 21.41
C ALA A 20 25.31 -2.59 20.18
N ALA A 21 23.98 -2.39 20.28
CA ALA A 21 23.06 -2.58 19.17
C ALA A 21 23.37 -1.64 17.99
N GLU A 22 23.71 -0.38 18.28
CA GLU A 22 24.09 0.60 17.25
C GLU A 22 25.37 0.17 16.51
N GLN A 23 26.37 -0.34 17.23
CA GLN A 23 27.60 -0.85 16.63
C GLN A 23 27.35 -2.10 15.78
N ALA A 24 26.52 -3.03 16.28
CA ALA A 24 26.14 -4.24 15.54
C ALA A 24 25.41 -3.90 14.23
N LEU A 25 24.49 -2.94 14.27
CA LEU A 25 23.78 -2.46 13.08
C LEU A 25 24.72 -1.79 12.08
N LYS A 26 25.63 -0.92 12.55
CA LYS A 26 26.65 -0.31 11.66
C LYS A 26 27.49 -1.37 10.97
N HIS A 27 27.90 -2.41 11.69
CA HIS A 27 28.67 -3.51 11.10
C HIS A 27 27.85 -4.27 10.04
N LEU A 28 26.58 -4.57 10.30
CA LEU A 28 25.70 -5.23 9.34
C LEU A 28 25.47 -4.36 8.08
N MET A 29 25.28 -3.05 8.25
CA MET A 29 25.15 -2.10 7.15
C MET A 29 26.39 -2.09 6.26
N GLU A 30 27.58 -2.14 6.85
CA GLU A 30 28.84 -2.21 6.11
C GLU A 30 28.97 -3.52 5.31
N GLN A 31 28.62 -4.66 5.93
CA GLN A 31 28.62 -5.97 5.28
C GLN A 31 27.69 -6.01 4.07
N GLU A 32 26.47 -5.46 4.20
CA GLU A 32 25.47 -5.37 3.13
C GLU A 32 25.65 -4.16 2.20
N LYS A 33 26.76 -3.41 2.34
CA LYS A 33 27.12 -2.25 1.50
C LYS A 33 26.06 -1.15 1.50
N VAL A 34 25.36 -0.97 2.61
CA VAL A 34 24.34 0.06 2.83
C VAL A 34 25.00 1.32 3.37
N LYS A 35 25.11 2.36 2.54
CA LYS A 35 25.59 3.68 2.99
C LYS A 35 24.47 4.44 3.72
N GLY A 36 24.70 4.77 4.99
CA GLY A 36 23.70 5.44 5.79
C GLY A 36 24.10 5.73 7.23
N PHE A 37 23.08 6.10 8.01
CA PHE A 37 23.17 6.36 9.44
C PHE A 37 22.33 5.32 10.18
N CYS A 38 22.81 4.91 11.35
CA CYS A 38 22.06 4.07 12.27
C CYS A 38 21.48 4.94 13.39
N GLN A 39 20.27 4.64 13.85
CA GLN A 39 19.65 5.28 14.99
C GLN A 39 18.94 4.24 15.86
N VAL A 40 19.35 4.15 17.13
CA VAL A 40 18.73 3.27 18.13
C VAL A 40 17.94 4.13 19.11
N VAL A 41 16.67 3.81 19.33
CA VAL A 41 15.81 4.48 20.31
C VAL A 41 15.40 3.49 21.38
N VAL A 42 15.64 3.81 22.66
CA VAL A 42 15.12 3.02 23.78
C VAL A 42 13.76 3.59 24.17
N ALA A 43 12.74 2.74 24.24
CA ALA A 43 11.39 3.15 24.61
C ALA A 43 10.67 2.06 25.41
N GLN A 44 9.82 2.47 26.36
CA GLN A 44 9.01 1.56 27.16
C GLN A 44 7.95 0.81 26.33
N LYS A 45 7.55 1.39 25.19
CA LYS A 45 6.54 0.82 24.29
C LYS A 45 7.04 0.90 22.84
N LEU A 46 6.95 -0.24 22.14
CA LEU A 46 7.41 -0.36 20.75
C LEU A 46 6.74 0.65 19.82
N LYS A 47 5.41 0.79 19.95
CA LYS A 47 4.60 1.69 19.12
C LYS A 47 5.04 3.16 19.23
N GLU A 48 5.34 3.61 20.44
CA GLU A 48 5.80 4.98 20.70
C GLU A 48 7.20 5.19 20.14
N GLY A 49 8.12 4.24 20.37
CA GLY A 49 9.48 4.30 19.81
C GLY A 49 9.49 4.36 18.28
N LEU A 50 8.69 3.53 17.61
CA LEU A 50 8.55 3.54 16.15
C LEU A 50 7.93 4.85 15.66
N SER A 51 6.90 5.35 16.37
CA SER A 51 6.27 6.63 16.06
C SER A 51 7.26 7.79 16.13
N HIS A 52 8.10 7.82 17.17
CA HIS A 52 9.14 8.83 17.32
C HIS A 52 10.21 8.74 16.24
N LEU A 53 10.67 7.54 15.88
CA LEU A 53 11.62 7.36 14.78
C LEU A 53 11.06 7.94 13.47
N ILE A 54 9.81 7.62 13.11
CA ILE A 54 9.19 8.08 11.86
C ILE A 54 9.08 9.61 11.79
N GLN A 55 8.84 10.27 12.95
CA GLN A 55 8.62 11.71 13.00
C GLN A 55 9.91 12.52 13.13
N SER A 56 10.94 11.96 13.78
CA SER A 56 12.12 12.70 14.21
C SER A 56 13.43 12.29 13.52
N CYS A 57 13.46 11.19 12.78
CA CYS A 57 14.67 10.77 12.05
C CYS A 57 15.08 11.76 10.96
N GLY A 58 16.34 12.18 10.99
CA GLY A 58 16.94 13.09 10.03
C GLY A 58 17.26 14.48 10.61
N LEU A 59 18.07 15.24 9.89
CA LEU A 59 18.52 16.57 10.31
C LEU A 59 18.26 17.60 9.21
N GLY A 60 17.55 18.68 9.55
CA GLY A 60 17.21 19.74 8.60
C GLY A 60 16.43 19.21 7.39
N GLY A 61 16.93 19.47 6.19
CA GLY A 61 16.36 18.97 4.93
C GLY A 61 16.70 17.51 4.63
N MET A 62 17.64 16.89 5.34
CA MET A 62 17.97 15.46 5.20
C MET A 62 17.04 14.62 6.07
N ARG A 63 15.78 14.49 5.63
CA ARG A 63 14.76 13.64 6.25
C ARG A 63 14.39 12.47 5.32
N HIS A 64 13.99 11.35 5.90
CA HIS A 64 13.49 10.23 5.11
C HIS A 64 12.13 10.57 4.50
N ASN A 65 11.91 10.07 3.28
CA ASN A 65 10.64 10.17 2.57
C ASN A 65 9.88 8.83 2.53
N THR A 66 10.58 7.72 2.79
CA THR A 66 10.04 6.37 2.69
C THR A 66 10.40 5.60 3.95
N VAL A 67 9.40 5.00 4.58
CA VAL A 67 9.56 4.01 5.64
C VAL A 67 9.54 2.63 4.98
N ILE A 68 10.49 1.78 5.35
CA ILE A 68 10.57 0.39 4.87
C ILE A 68 10.51 -0.51 6.09
N MET A 69 9.63 -1.51 6.07
CA MET A 69 9.52 -2.52 7.13
C MET A 69 9.20 -3.90 6.58
N SER A 70 9.47 -4.93 7.38
CA SER A 70 9.07 -6.30 7.08
C SER A 70 7.61 -6.55 7.48
N TRP A 71 6.96 -7.45 6.76
CA TRP A 71 5.67 -8.00 7.16
C TRP A 71 5.78 -8.74 8.50
N PRO A 72 4.84 -8.58 9.44
CA PRO A 72 4.90 -9.31 10.71
C PRO A 72 4.60 -10.79 10.48
N SER A 73 5.52 -11.66 10.91
CA SER A 73 5.35 -13.12 10.84
C SER A 73 4.41 -13.64 11.93
N SER A 74 3.75 -14.76 11.66
CA SER A 74 3.08 -15.59 12.68
C SER A 74 1.97 -14.91 13.50
N TRP A 75 1.27 -13.92 12.93
CA TRP A 75 0.23 -13.16 13.63
C TRP A 75 -0.92 -14.02 14.19
N ARG A 76 -1.22 -15.18 13.57
CA ARG A 76 -2.23 -16.15 14.04
C ARG A 76 -1.74 -17.13 15.11
N GLN A 77 -0.42 -17.33 15.21
CA GLN A 77 0.18 -18.40 16.02
C GLN A 77 0.81 -17.86 17.31
N SER A 78 1.20 -16.59 17.33
CA SER A 78 1.72 -15.95 18.54
C SER A 78 0.58 -15.44 19.40
N ASP A 79 0.57 -15.78 20.69
CA ASP A 79 -0.25 -15.09 21.72
C ASP A 79 0.05 -13.57 21.78
N ASP A 80 1.14 -13.13 21.15
CA ASP A 80 1.54 -11.73 21.10
C ASP A 80 0.76 -10.92 20.05
N SER A 81 -0.46 -10.51 20.42
CA SER A 81 -1.26 -9.53 19.69
C SER A 81 -0.55 -8.17 19.47
N ARG A 82 0.65 -7.93 20.02
CA ARG A 82 1.34 -6.62 19.92
C ARG A 82 2.00 -6.41 18.56
N ALA A 83 2.47 -7.46 17.87
CA ALA A 83 3.25 -7.32 16.65
C ALA A 83 2.42 -6.73 15.48
N TRP A 84 1.32 -7.38 15.10
CA TRP A 84 0.46 -6.91 14.01
C TRP A 84 -0.23 -5.57 14.35
N LYS A 85 -0.61 -5.34 15.63
CA LYS A 85 -1.13 -4.04 16.07
C LYS A 85 -0.09 -2.92 15.95
N SER A 86 1.18 -3.22 16.20
CA SER A 86 2.28 -2.26 16.02
C SER A 86 2.51 -1.98 14.54
N PHE A 87 2.39 -2.99 13.68
CA PHE A 87 2.43 -2.84 12.22
C PHE A 87 1.32 -1.88 11.72
N ILE A 88 0.05 -2.11 12.07
CA ILE A 88 -1.07 -1.22 11.68
C ILE A 88 -0.87 0.21 12.22
N THR A 89 -0.37 0.34 13.46
CA THR A 89 -0.05 1.65 14.03
C THR A 89 1.05 2.34 13.22
N THR A 90 2.08 1.61 12.82
CA THR A 90 3.21 2.12 12.01
C THR A 90 2.74 2.58 10.64
N ILE A 91 1.81 1.84 10.01
CA ILE A 91 1.16 2.25 8.76
C ILE A 91 0.46 3.61 8.96
N ARG A 92 -0.42 3.71 9.96
CA ARG A 92 -1.18 4.93 10.25
C ARG A 92 -0.27 6.14 10.52
N VAL A 93 0.79 5.95 11.30
CA VAL A 93 1.76 7.02 11.60
C VAL A 93 2.50 7.44 10.34
N THR A 94 2.94 6.50 9.50
CA THR A 94 3.62 6.80 8.23
C THR A 94 2.72 7.59 7.29
N THR A 95 1.45 7.20 7.17
CA THR A 95 0.45 7.88 6.34
C THR A 95 0.14 9.27 6.89
N ALA A 96 0.02 9.44 8.21
CA ALA A 96 -0.15 10.74 8.86
C ALA A 96 1.07 11.66 8.65
N ALA A 97 2.29 11.10 8.71
CA ALA A 97 3.54 11.79 8.41
C ALA A 97 3.73 12.12 6.92
N ARG A 98 2.78 11.70 6.05
CA ARG A 98 2.80 11.89 4.60
C ARG A 98 4.03 11.28 3.91
N GLN A 99 4.58 10.23 4.48
CA GLN A 99 5.69 9.47 3.92
C GLN A 99 5.17 8.30 3.07
N ALA A 100 6.02 7.77 2.18
CA ALA A 100 5.73 6.52 1.50
C ALA A 100 6.03 5.35 2.44
N LEU A 101 5.29 4.26 2.31
CA LEU A 101 5.53 3.02 3.03
C LEU A 101 5.81 1.88 2.05
N LEU A 102 6.88 1.14 2.30
CA LEU A 102 7.17 -0.13 1.62
C LEU A 102 7.21 -1.24 2.65
N VAL A 103 6.38 -2.26 2.45
CA VAL A 103 6.33 -3.45 3.28
C VAL A 103 6.80 -4.64 2.45
N ALA A 104 7.86 -5.30 2.92
CA ALA A 104 8.37 -6.51 2.29
C ALA A 104 7.80 -7.74 3.02
N LYS A 105 7.00 -8.55 2.34
CA LYS A 105 6.54 -9.86 2.83
C LYS A 105 7.50 -10.94 2.37
N ASN A 106 7.66 -11.99 3.20
CA ASN A 106 8.50 -13.13 2.89
C ASN A 106 9.96 -12.75 2.62
N VAL A 107 10.52 -11.86 3.46
CA VAL A 107 11.88 -11.30 3.32
C VAL A 107 12.96 -12.39 3.21
N SER A 108 12.74 -13.57 3.79
CA SER A 108 13.63 -14.73 3.69
C SER A 108 13.82 -15.26 2.27
N PHE A 109 12.90 -14.99 1.35
CA PHE A 109 12.97 -15.42 -0.05
C PHE A 109 13.59 -14.36 -0.96
N PHE A 110 13.94 -13.17 -0.44
CA PHE A 110 14.64 -12.17 -1.24
C PHE A 110 16.07 -12.64 -1.56
N PRO A 111 16.53 -12.41 -2.80
CA PRO A 111 17.86 -12.83 -3.22
C PRO A 111 18.95 -12.07 -2.45
N GLY A 112 20.01 -12.78 -2.07
CA GLY A 112 21.16 -12.17 -1.40
C GLY A 112 21.91 -11.20 -2.31
N SER A 113 22.64 -10.25 -1.71
CA SER A 113 23.48 -9.25 -2.42
C SER A 113 24.54 -9.87 -3.36
N ARG A 114 24.85 -11.16 -3.20
CA ARG A 114 25.83 -11.93 -3.99
C ARG A 114 25.19 -12.75 -5.10
N GLU A 115 23.90 -13.00 -5.02
CA GLU A 115 23.17 -13.79 -6.00
C GLU A 115 22.87 -12.94 -7.24
N THR A 116 22.64 -13.61 -8.36
CA THR A 116 22.15 -12.96 -9.59
C THR A 116 21.05 -13.82 -10.15
N LEU A 117 19.86 -13.26 -10.30
CA LEU A 117 18.76 -13.95 -10.94
C LEU A 117 19.12 -14.13 -12.43
N ALA A 118 19.08 -15.37 -12.90
CA ALA A 118 19.48 -15.71 -14.27
C ALA A 118 18.47 -15.14 -15.28
N GLU A 119 17.18 -15.31 -14.99
CA GLU A 119 16.04 -14.81 -15.75
C GLU A 119 14.85 -14.65 -14.82
N GLY A 120 13.82 -13.92 -15.25
CA GLY A 120 12.72 -13.64 -14.34
C GLY A 120 11.75 -12.54 -14.70
N HIS A 121 10.69 -12.42 -13.91
CA HIS A 121 9.63 -11.42 -14.04
C HIS A 121 9.46 -10.63 -12.74
N ILE A 122 9.44 -9.29 -12.89
CA ILE A 122 8.96 -8.36 -11.87
C ILE A 122 7.59 -7.88 -12.32
N ASP A 123 6.57 -8.24 -11.56
CA ASP A 123 5.19 -7.97 -11.88
C ASP A 123 4.67 -6.81 -11.06
N VAL A 124 4.10 -5.83 -11.74
CA VAL A 124 3.57 -4.61 -11.13
C VAL A 124 2.06 -4.60 -11.30
N TRP A 125 1.35 -4.72 -10.20
CA TRP A 125 -0.11 -4.64 -10.15
C TRP A 125 -0.54 -3.23 -9.81
N TRP A 126 -0.96 -2.49 -10.84
CA TRP A 126 -1.48 -1.14 -10.72
C TRP A 126 -3.01 -1.15 -10.57
N ILE A 127 -3.45 -1.27 -9.32
CA ILE A 127 -4.86 -1.29 -8.96
C ILE A 127 -5.32 0.13 -8.64
N VAL A 128 -6.17 0.70 -9.51
CA VAL A 128 -6.80 2.03 -9.40
C VAL A 128 -5.82 3.23 -9.31
N HIS A 129 -4.97 3.29 -8.29
CA HIS A 129 -4.11 4.41 -7.93
C HIS A 129 -2.60 4.09 -8.01
N ASP A 130 -1.78 5.15 -8.06
CA ASP A 130 -0.34 5.16 -7.76
C ASP A 130 0.64 4.54 -8.76
N GLY A 131 0.24 4.44 -10.04
CA GLY A 131 1.07 3.86 -11.10
C GLY A 131 2.47 4.48 -11.25
N GLY A 132 2.61 5.80 -11.05
CA GLY A 132 3.88 6.50 -11.27
C GLY A 132 5.04 5.96 -10.43
N MET A 133 4.83 5.78 -9.12
CA MET A 133 5.87 5.27 -8.22
C MET A 133 5.91 3.74 -8.18
N LEU A 134 4.78 3.05 -8.45
CA LEU A 134 4.79 1.60 -8.63
C LEU A 134 5.70 1.18 -9.79
N MET A 135 5.83 2.01 -10.83
CA MET A 135 6.79 1.79 -11.92
C MET A 135 8.22 2.19 -11.57
N LEU A 136 8.42 3.21 -10.72
CA LEU A 136 9.76 3.67 -10.34
C LEU A 136 10.52 2.60 -9.54
N LEU A 137 9.85 1.86 -8.66
CA LEU A 137 10.49 0.86 -7.80
C LEU A 137 11.16 -0.27 -8.60
N PRO A 138 10.44 -1.03 -9.46
CA PRO A 138 11.06 -1.99 -10.37
C PRO A 138 12.12 -1.39 -11.28
N PHE A 139 11.90 -0.17 -11.78
CA PHE A 139 12.86 0.52 -12.64
C PHE A 139 14.22 0.71 -11.93
N LEU A 140 14.19 1.18 -10.68
CA LEU A 140 15.40 1.31 -9.85
C LEU A 140 15.99 -0.05 -9.48
N LEU A 141 15.16 -1.06 -9.16
CA LEU A 141 15.62 -2.40 -8.84
C LEU A 141 16.41 -3.02 -9.99
N LYS A 142 15.94 -2.88 -11.23
CA LYS A 142 16.61 -3.41 -12.44
C LYS A 142 17.98 -2.80 -12.71
N GLN A 143 18.33 -1.65 -12.13
CA GLN A 143 19.69 -1.10 -12.23
C GLN A 143 20.70 -1.97 -11.46
N HIS A 144 20.24 -2.63 -10.39
CA HIS A 144 21.07 -3.52 -9.58
C HIS A 144 21.36 -4.85 -10.31
N LYS A 145 22.58 -5.39 -10.11
CA LYS A 145 23.06 -6.61 -10.77
C LYS A 145 22.16 -7.84 -10.56
N VAL A 146 21.46 -7.90 -9.43
CA VAL A 146 20.57 -9.02 -9.06
C VAL A 146 19.37 -9.09 -10.00
N TRP A 147 18.74 -7.95 -10.27
CA TRP A 147 17.46 -7.84 -10.98
C TRP A 147 17.61 -7.40 -12.44
N ARG A 148 18.83 -7.11 -12.89
CA ARG A 148 19.11 -6.56 -14.23
C ARG A 148 18.56 -7.39 -15.37
N LYS A 149 18.54 -8.71 -15.22
CA LYS A 149 18.06 -9.65 -16.24
C LYS A 149 16.55 -9.90 -16.17
N CYS A 150 15.87 -9.40 -15.14
CA CYS A 150 14.42 -9.59 -15.00
C CYS A 150 13.66 -8.72 -16.01
N LYS A 151 12.64 -9.30 -16.64
CA LYS A 151 11.65 -8.60 -17.46
C LYS A 151 10.59 -7.98 -16.54
N MET A 152 9.99 -6.88 -16.97
CA MET A 152 8.97 -6.19 -16.19
C MET A 152 7.62 -6.35 -16.87
N ARG A 153 6.60 -6.78 -16.14
CA ARG A 153 5.20 -6.86 -16.61
C ARG A 153 4.35 -5.91 -15.76
N ILE A 154 3.52 -5.11 -16.41
CA ILE A 154 2.61 -4.17 -15.75
C ILE A 154 1.18 -4.61 -16.02
N PHE A 155 0.48 -4.99 -14.96
CA PHE A 155 -0.94 -5.32 -14.97
C PHE A 155 -1.71 -4.12 -14.44
N THR A 156 -2.55 -3.50 -15.27
CA THR A 156 -3.47 -2.45 -14.83
C THR A 156 -4.88 -3.00 -14.74
N VAL A 157 -5.57 -2.71 -13.64
CA VAL A 157 -6.99 -3.07 -13.51
C VAL A 157 -7.87 -1.96 -14.09
N ALA A 158 -8.78 -2.34 -14.97
CA ALA A 158 -9.80 -1.49 -15.59
C ALA A 158 -11.21 -1.99 -15.21
N GLN A 159 -12.18 -1.07 -15.10
CA GLN A 159 -13.58 -1.43 -14.90
C GLN A 159 -14.23 -1.78 -16.24
N MET A 160 -15.35 -2.50 -16.23
CA MET A 160 -16.05 -2.92 -17.46
C MET A 160 -16.55 -1.74 -18.32
N GLU A 161 -16.71 -0.58 -17.71
CA GLU A 161 -17.11 0.68 -18.37
C GLU A 161 -15.93 1.42 -19.00
N ASP A 162 -14.69 1.08 -18.65
CA ASP A 162 -13.50 1.76 -19.15
C ASP A 162 -13.08 1.24 -20.53
N ASN A 163 -12.45 2.10 -21.35
CA ASN A 163 -11.89 1.67 -22.63
C ASN A 163 -10.53 0.97 -22.43
N SER A 164 -10.57 -0.34 -22.18
CA SER A 164 -9.39 -1.17 -21.92
C SER A 164 -8.38 -1.19 -23.07
N ILE A 165 -8.85 -1.19 -24.32
CA ILE A 165 -8.00 -1.18 -25.52
C ILE A 165 -7.21 0.12 -25.62
N GLN A 166 -7.88 1.26 -25.48
CA GLN A 166 -7.24 2.57 -25.52
C GLN A 166 -6.27 2.73 -24.34
N MET A 167 -6.65 2.27 -23.14
CA MET A 167 -5.79 2.27 -21.96
C MET A 167 -4.49 1.50 -22.19
N LYS A 168 -4.56 0.30 -22.79
CA LYS A 168 -3.37 -0.49 -23.13
C LYS A 168 -2.45 0.27 -24.10
N LYS A 169 -3.02 0.88 -25.14
CA LYS A 169 -2.26 1.63 -26.16
C LYS A 169 -1.58 2.87 -25.59
N ASP A 170 -2.30 3.63 -24.76
CA ASP A 170 -1.77 4.84 -24.14
C ASP A 170 -0.66 4.52 -23.15
N LEU A 171 -0.81 3.45 -22.36
CA LEU A 171 0.23 2.99 -21.44
C LEU A 171 1.48 2.48 -22.18
N ALA A 172 1.31 1.73 -23.27
CA ALA A 172 2.43 1.29 -24.10
C ALA A 172 3.18 2.49 -24.70
N THR A 173 2.45 3.48 -25.22
CA THR A 173 3.03 4.72 -25.76
C THR A 173 3.75 5.53 -24.68
N PHE A 174 3.17 5.60 -23.49
CA PHE A 174 3.77 6.27 -22.33
C PHE A 174 5.09 5.63 -21.91
N LEU A 175 5.14 4.31 -21.79
CA LEU A 175 6.37 3.59 -21.46
C LEU A 175 7.45 3.72 -22.53
N TYR A 176 7.05 3.75 -23.80
CA TYR A 176 7.95 4.00 -24.92
C TYR A 176 8.63 5.37 -24.81
N HIS A 177 7.87 6.43 -24.50
CA HIS A 177 8.44 7.77 -24.28
C HIS A 177 9.40 7.83 -23.08
N LEU A 178 9.13 7.06 -22.03
CA LEU A 178 10.01 6.95 -20.86
C LEU A 178 11.20 6.00 -21.05
N ARG A 179 11.26 5.28 -22.18
CA ARG A 179 12.27 4.23 -22.46
C ARG A 179 12.28 3.12 -21.41
N ILE A 180 11.12 2.80 -20.87
CA ILE A 180 10.95 1.73 -19.90
C ILE A 180 10.50 0.47 -20.65
N ALA A 181 11.36 -0.55 -20.70
CA ALA A 181 11.04 -1.83 -21.31
C ALA A 181 10.16 -2.69 -20.37
N ALA A 182 8.86 -2.67 -20.61
CA ALA A 182 7.88 -3.48 -19.92
C ALA A 182 6.71 -3.89 -20.81
N ASP A 183 6.17 -5.08 -20.54
CA ASP A 183 4.96 -5.58 -21.17
C ASP A 183 3.74 -5.06 -20.39
N VAL A 184 2.72 -4.57 -21.10
CA VAL A 184 1.50 -4.03 -20.47
C VAL A 184 0.31 -4.93 -20.76
N GLU A 185 -0.41 -5.29 -19.71
CA GLU A 185 -1.66 -6.03 -19.78
C GLU A 185 -2.75 -5.31 -18.99
N VAL A 186 -3.94 -5.23 -19.58
CA VAL A 186 -5.13 -4.65 -18.93
C VAL A 186 -6.02 -5.79 -18.50
N VAL A 187 -6.36 -5.83 -17.22
CA VAL A 187 -7.22 -6.84 -16.61
C VAL A 187 -8.55 -6.17 -16.25
N GLU A 188 -9.64 -6.66 -16.84
CA GLU A 188 -10.98 -6.17 -16.57
C GLU A 188 -11.54 -6.84 -15.32
N MET A 189 -12.03 -6.03 -14.38
CA MET A 189 -12.65 -6.50 -13.14
C MET A 189 -13.93 -5.72 -12.82
N HIS A 190 -14.85 -6.38 -12.12
CA HIS A 190 -16.07 -5.75 -11.65
C HIS A 190 -15.79 -4.84 -10.44
N ASP A 191 -16.56 -3.76 -10.26
CA ASP A 191 -16.34 -2.78 -9.18
C ASP A 191 -16.43 -3.41 -7.77
N SER A 192 -17.30 -4.41 -7.59
CA SER A 192 -17.38 -5.18 -6.34
C SER A 192 -16.06 -5.86 -5.96
N ASP A 193 -15.28 -6.25 -6.95
CA ASP A 193 -14.06 -7.03 -6.81
C ASP A 193 -12.82 -6.14 -6.60
N ILE A 194 -12.97 -4.81 -6.70
CA ILE A 194 -11.94 -3.80 -6.39
C ILE A 194 -12.41 -2.73 -5.40
N SER A 195 -13.57 -2.93 -4.76
CA SER A 195 -14.24 -1.95 -3.89
C SER A 195 -13.36 -1.38 -2.76
N ALA A 196 -12.42 -2.19 -2.23
CA ALA A 196 -11.46 -1.75 -1.21
C ALA A 196 -10.50 -0.65 -1.70
N TYR A 197 -10.25 -0.58 -3.01
CA TYR A 197 -9.39 0.42 -3.64
C TYR A 197 -10.16 1.60 -4.22
N THR A 198 -11.44 1.43 -4.55
CA THR A 198 -12.27 2.48 -5.17
C THR A 198 -13.04 3.34 -4.16
N TYR A 199 -13.21 2.90 -2.91
CA TYR A 199 -14.03 3.59 -1.90
C TYR A 199 -13.68 5.08 -1.69
N GLU A 200 -12.39 5.44 -1.63
CA GLU A 200 -11.95 6.84 -1.46
C GLU A 200 -11.49 7.50 -2.78
N ARG A 201 -11.73 6.86 -3.94
CA ARG A 201 -11.19 7.25 -5.24
C ARG A 201 -11.51 8.72 -5.58
N THR A 202 -12.76 9.12 -5.40
CA THR A 202 -13.23 10.47 -5.78
C THR A 202 -12.58 11.58 -4.96
N LEU A 203 -12.57 11.46 -3.63
CA LEU A 203 -11.99 12.48 -2.74
C LEU A 203 -10.47 12.64 -2.97
N MET A 204 -9.79 11.52 -3.17
CA MET A 204 -8.34 11.48 -3.37
C MET A 204 -7.92 12.03 -4.73
N MET A 205 -8.71 11.78 -5.78
CA MET A 205 -8.48 12.35 -7.11
C MET A 205 -8.65 13.87 -7.11
N GLU A 206 -9.61 14.40 -6.35
CA GLU A 206 -9.83 15.84 -6.25
C GLU A 206 -8.69 16.54 -5.51
N GLN A 207 -8.31 16.03 -4.34
CA GLN A 207 -7.15 16.55 -3.58
C GLN A 207 -5.87 16.53 -4.41
N ARG A 208 -5.63 15.44 -5.16
CA ARG A 208 -4.48 15.35 -6.08
C ARG A 208 -4.56 16.39 -7.19
N SER A 209 -5.73 16.60 -7.77
CA SER A 209 -5.93 17.58 -8.85
C SER A 209 -5.73 19.01 -8.36
N GLN A 210 -6.10 19.32 -7.11
CA GLN A 210 -5.79 20.60 -6.47
C GLN A 210 -4.28 20.75 -6.22
N MET A 211 -3.61 19.70 -5.73
CA MET A 211 -2.16 19.70 -5.52
C MET A 211 -1.36 19.92 -6.80
N LEU A 212 -1.70 19.21 -7.89
CA LEU A 212 -1.01 19.37 -9.18
C LEU A 212 -1.22 20.77 -9.76
N ARG A 213 -2.38 21.40 -9.51
CA ARG A 213 -2.62 22.81 -9.86
C ARG A 213 -1.68 23.75 -9.09
N GLN A 214 -1.42 23.49 -7.81
CA GLN A 214 -0.49 24.28 -7.01
C GLN A 214 0.97 24.15 -7.47
N MET A 215 1.37 22.98 -7.99
CA MET A 215 2.75 22.75 -8.47
C MET A 215 3.11 23.47 -9.77
N ARG A 216 2.15 24.06 -10.50
CA ARG A 216 2.38 24.74 -11.80
C ARG A 216 3.19 23.90 -12.80
N LEU A 217 2.89 22.60 -12.90
CA LEU A 217 3.57 21.70 -13.83
C LEU A 217 3.36 22.14 -15.29
N SER A 218 4.42 22.03 -16.09
CA SER A 218 4.33 22.27 -17.54
C SER A 218 3.44 21.22 -18.22
N LYS A 219 2.92 21.52 -19.42
CA LYS A 219 2.09 20.57 -20.18
C LYS A 219 2.84 19.25 -20.45
N THR A 220 4.14 19.33 -20.74
CA THR A 220 5.01 18.18 -20.95
C THR A 220 5.22 17.34 -19.69
N ASP A 221 5.30 17.97 -18.51
CA ASP A 221 5.47 17.24 -17.25
C ASP A 221 4.17 16.52 -16.84
N ARG A 222 3.01 17.12 -17.13
CA ARG A 222 1.71 16.47 -16.89
C ARG A 222 1.53 15.22 -17.75
N GLU A 223 2.04 15.23 -18.97
CA GLU A 223 2.00 14.06 -19.87
C GLU A 223 2.97 12.95 -19.44
N ARG A 224 3.98 13.27 -18.61
CA ARG A 224 4.91 12.31 -18.01
C ARG A 224 4.42 11.72 -16.69
N GLU A 225 3.28 12.18 -16.17
CA GLU A 225 2.68 11.62 -14.95
C GLU A 225 1.75 10.45 -15.27
N ALA A 226 2.21 9.24 -14.94
CA ALA A 226 1.52 7.99 -15.30
C ALA A 226 0.04 7.94 -14.92
N GLN A 227 -0.31 8.41 -13.70
CA GLN A 227 -1.70 8.36 -13.27
C GLN A 227 -2.62 9.20 -14.15
N LEU A 228 -2.16 10.35 -14.64
CA LEU A 228 -2.98 11.20 -15.50
C LEU A 228 -3.29 10.52 -16.83
N VAL A 229 -2.41 9.66 -17.33
CA VAL A 229 -2.63 8.87 -18.53
C VAL A 229 -3.74 7.84 -18.30
N LYS A 230 -3.70 7.10 -17.19
CA LYS A 230 -4.76 6.13 -16.85
C LYS A 230 -6.11 6.81 -16.62
N ASP A 231 -6.12 7.91 -15.87
CA ASP A 231 -7.35 8.62 -15.50
C ASP A 231 -8.10 9.24 -16.70
N ARG A 232 -7.44 9.46 -17.85
CA ARG A 232 -8.10 9.96 -19.08
C ARG A 232 -9.07 8.93 -19.67
N ASN A 233 -8.78 7.65 -19.47
CA ASN A 233 -9.53 6.55 -20.04
C ASN A 233 -10.60 6.01 -19.09
N SER A 234 -10.72 6.59 -17.89
CA SER A 234 -11.79 6.28 -16.94
C SER A 234 -12.97 7.23 -17.07
N ILE A 235 -14.18 6.67 -17.21
CA ILE A 235 -15.42 7.44 -17.47
C ILE A 235 -15.76 8.44 -16.35
N LEU A 236 -15.34 8.19 -15.11
CA LEU A 236 -15.58 9.08 -13.96
C LEU A 236 -15.02 10.51 -14.12
N ARG A 237 -14.06 10.75 -15.03
CA ARG A 237 -13.62 12.12 -15.34
C ARG A 237 -14.47 12.81 -16.41
N LEU A 238 -15.14 12.07 -17.28
CA LEU A 238 -16.00 12.66 -18.31
C LEU A 238 -17.23 13.34 -17.67
N THR A 239 -17.75 12.78 -16.57
CA THR A 239 -18.89 13.36 -15.83
C THR A 239 -18.50 14.50 -14.88
N SER A 240 -17.23 14.61 -14.48
CA SER A 240 -16.75 15.68 -13.57
C SER A 240 -16.25 16.93 -14.30
N VAL A 241 -15.99 16.86 -15.61
CA VAL A 241 -15.45 17.98 -16.40
C VAL A 241 -16.51 18.62 -17.32
N GLY A 242 -17.70 18.03 -17.43
CA GLY A 242 -18.82 18.60 -18.17
C GLY A 242 -20.14 18.38 -17.45
N SER A 243 -20.53 19.31 -16.59
CA SER A 243 -21.92 19.74 -16.40
C SER A 243 -21.91 20.94 -15.45
N ASP A 244 -21.79 22.13 -16.04
CA ASP A 244 -22.13 23.42 -15.40
C ASP A 244 -23.60 23.79 -15.74
N ASP A 245 -24.39 22.83 -16.22
CA ASP A 245 -25.81 23.00 -16.46
C ASP A 245 -26.58 22.23 -15.37
N ASP A 246 -27.25 23.02 -14.52
CA ASP A 246 -28.28 22.59 -13.59
C ASP A 246 -29.45 21.96 -14.36
N GLU A 247 -29.77 20.69 -14.11
CA GLU A 247 -31.14 20.19 -14.15
C GLU A 247 -31.28 18.87 -13.38
N ASP A 248 -32.33 18.81 -12.56
CA ASP A 248 -32.60 17.85 -11.50
C ASP A 248 -32.97 16.42 -11.96
N THR A 249 -32.84 15.51 -10.99
CA THR A 249 -33.55 14.23 -10.83
C THR A 249 -33.00 13.00 -11.54
N GLU A 250 -32.08 12.29 -10.86
CA GLU A 250 -32.09 10.83 -10.89
C GLU A 250 -31.56 10.27 -9.56
N ALA A 251 -32.31 9.33 -8.98
CA ALA A 251 -32.04 8.76 -7.68
C ALA A 251 -30.64 8.13 -7.64
N ALA A 252 -29.79 8.66 -6.76
CA ALA A 252 -28.47 8.10 -6.51
C ALA A 252 -28.62 6.61 -6.14
N PRO A 253 -27.95 5.68 -6.86
CA PRO A 253 -27.96 4.29 -6.46
C PRO A 253 -27.37 4.22 -5.05
N GLU A 254 -28.04 3.47 -4.18
CA GLU A 254 -27.75 3.30 -2.76
C GLU A 254 -26.26 2.91 -2.59
N ARG A 255 -25.39 3.90 -2.37
CA ARG A 255 -23.96 3.72 -2.20
C ARG A 255 -23.74 3.03 -0.86
N VAL A 256 -23.64 1.71 -0.89
CA VAL A 256 -23.35 0.86 0.26
C VAL A 256 -22.10 1.42 0.97
N HIS A 257 -22.31 1.89 2.20
CA HIS A 257 -21.28 2.49 3.01
C HIS A 257 -20.30 1.40 3.47
N MET A 258 -19.15 1.29 2.81
CA MET A 258 -18.13 0.28 3.12
C MET A 258 -17.22 0.73 4.26
N THR A 259 -17.77 0.94 5.45
CA THR A 259 -17.01 1.27 6.68
C THR A 259 -16.37 0.04 7.30
N TRP A 260 -15.07 0.08 7.58
CA TRP A 260 -14.32 -0.99 8.27
C TRP A 260 -14.84 -1.35 9.68
N THR A 261 -15.90 -0.67 10.12
CA THR A 261 -16.49 -0.75 11.45
C THR A 261 -17.77 -1.58 11.44
N ARG A 262 -18.10 -2.15 12.60
CA ARG A 262 -19.43 -2.72 12.86
C ARG A 262 -20.46 -1.60 12.76
N ASP A 263 -21.37 -1.63 11.79
CA ASP A 263 -22.40 -0.59 11.56
C ASP A 263 -23.46 -0.44 12.68
N LYS A 264 -23.22 -0.91 13.91
CA LYS A 264 -24.20 -0.83 14.99
C LYS A 264 -24.21 0.50 15.75
N HIS A 265 -23.24 1.40 15.59
CA HIS A 265 -23.11 2.54 16.52
C HIS A 265 -24.12 3.68 16.33
N HIS A 266 -24.81 3.81 15.19
CA HIS A 266 -25.85 4.84 15.03
C HIS A 266 -27.20 4.47 15.69
N ALA A 267 -27.41 3.20 16.06
CA ALA A 267 -28.65 2.75 16.72
C ALA A 267 -28.55 2.68 18.26
N VAL A 268 -27.37 2.85 18.85
CA VAL A 268 -27.13 2.57 20.28
C VAL A 268 -27.59 3.69 21.22
N ARG A 269 -27.96 4.88 20.72
CA ARG A 269 -28.52 5.94 21.58
C ARG A 269 -29.97 5.69 22.04
N VAL A 270 -30.67 4.67 21.54
CA VAL A 270 -32.09 4.42 21.87
C VAL A 270 -32.35 3.14 22.68
N ALA A 271 -31.35 2.29 22.92
CA ALA A 271 -31.57 1.02 23.64
C ALA A 271 -30.71 0.89 24.91
N GLN A 272 -31.06 1.66 25.95
CA GLN A 272 -30.66 1.33 27.32
C GLN A 272 -31.66 0.32 27.91
N SER A 273 -31.12 -0.67 28.63
CA SER A 273 -31.77 -1.75 29.41
C SER A 273 -32.14 -3.05 28.66
N LYS A 274 -31.19 -4.01 28.59
CA LYS A 274 -31.49 -5.46 28.70
C LYS A 274 -30.36 -6.20 29.43
N PRO A 275 -30.66 -7.27 30.23
CA PRO A 275 -29.67 -8.03 30.99
C PRO A 275 -28.90 -9.05 30.12
N MET A 276 -27.84 -9.62 30.72
CA MET A 276 -26.81 -10.50 30.14
C MET A 276 -27.27 -11.47 29.03
N PRO A 277 -26.45 -11.72 27.98
CA PRO A 277 -26.85 -12.57 26.86
C PRO A 277 -26.93 -14.05 27.25
N SER A 278 -27.91 -14.73 26.69
CA SER A 278 -28.13 -16.18 26.84
C SER A 278 -27.22 -16.98 25.90
N CYS A 279 -26.95 -18.25 26.21
CA CYS A 279 -26.15 -19.18 25.40
C CYS A 279 -26.66 -19.32 23.93
N GLN A 280 -27.93 -18.98 23.66
CA GLN A 280 -28.47 -18.90 22.29
C GLN A 280 -27.93 -17.72 21.47
N ASP A 281 -27.44 -16.64 22.09
CA ASP A 281 -26.85 -15.49 21.39
C ASP A 281 -25.43 -15.78 20.87
N LEU A 282 -24.72 -16.75 21.45
CA LEU A 282 -23.40 -17.21 21.00
C LEU A 282 -23.47 -18.03 19.70
N LEU A 283 -24.60 -18.69 19.44
CA LEU A 283 -24.84 -19.46 18.21
C LEU A 283 -25.35 -18.59 17.05
N ASN A 284 -25.65 -17.31 17.32
CA ASN A 284 -26.20 -16.35 16.35
C ASN A 284 -25.17 -15.29 15.89
N ILE A 285 -23.87 -15.59 15.99
CA ILE A 285 -22.83 -14.77 15.34
C ILE A 285 -22.95 -14.97 13.83
N ARG A 286 -23.89 -14.26 13.20
CA ARG A 286 -23.90 -14.09 11.75
C ARG A 286 -22.63 -13.34 11.37
N PRO A 287 -21.73 -13.91 10.55
CA PRO A 287 -20.59 -13.17 10.05
C PRO A 287 -21.10 -11.92 9.31
N ASP A 288 -20.52 -10.77 9.63
CA ASP A 288 -20.93 -9.49 9.07
C ASP A 288 -20.87 -9.54 7.54
N GLN A 289 -22.00 -9.27 6.88
CA GLN A 289 -22.08 -9.33 5.42
C GLN A 289 -21.05 -8.42 4.75
N SER A 290 -20.69 -7.30 5.38
CA SER A 290 -19.67 -6.38 4.87
C SER A 290 -18.26 -7.00 4.90
N ASN A 291 -17.91 -7.71 5.97
CA ASN A 291 -16.62 -8.41 6.09
C ASN A 291 -16.54 -9.62 5.17
N VAL A 292 -17.63 -10.38 5.03
CA VAL A 292 -17.70 -11.50 4.08
C VAL A 292 -17.52 -11.00 2.65
N ARG A 293 -18.16 -9.87 2.29
CA ARG A 293 -17.99 -9.24 0.97
C ARG A 293 -16.53 -8.80 0.75
N ARG A 294 -15.89 -8.17 1.73
CA ARG A 294 -14.46 -7.77 1.65
C ARG A 294 -13.53 -8.96 1.46
N MET A 295 -13.78 -10.05 2.18
CA MET A 295 -12.97 -11.25 2.06
C MET A 295 -13.10 -11.86 0.66
N HIS A 296 -14.33 -11.93 0.15
CA HIS A 296 -14.58 -12.39 -1.22
C HIS A 296 -13.92 -11.50 -2.28
N THR A 297 -13.90 -10.18 -2.09
CA THR A 297 -13.13 -9.24 -2.91
C THR A 297 -11.63 -9.55 -2.88
N ALA A 298 -11.05 -9.77 -1.70
CA ALA A 298 -9.63 -10.13 -1.56
C ALA A 298 -9.29 -11.45 -2.26
N VAL A 299 -10.11 -12.49 -2.06
CA VAL A 299 -9.93 -13.82 -2.66
C VAL A 299 -9.94 -13.73 -4.18
N LYS A 300 -10.97 -13.12 -4.78
CA LYS A 300 -11.07 -12.98 -6.23
C LYS A 300 -9.91 -12.21 -6.83
N LEU A 301 -9.50 -11.11 -6.19
CA LEU A 301 -8.37 -10.32 -6.64
C LEU A 301 -7.08 -11.15 -6.54
N ASN A 302 -6.88 -11.88 -5.44
CA ASN A 302 -5.73 -12.75 -5.28
C ASN A 302 -5.69 -13.87 -6.33
N GLU A 303 -6.82 -14.53 -6.61
CA GLU A 303 -6.92 -15.58 -7.64
C GLU A 303 -6.43 -15.08 -9.01
N VAL A 304 -6.84 -13.87 -9.39
CA VAL A 304 -6.43 -13.26 -10.66
C VAL A 304 -4.93 -12.92 -10.66
N ILE A 305 -4.41 -12.41 -9.54
CA ILE A 305 -2.98 -12.07 -9.40
C ILE A 305 -2.13 -13.35 -9.45
N VAL A 306 -2.46 -14.36 -8.65
CA VAL A 306 -1.73 -15.64 -8.61
C VAL A 306 -1.75 -16.33 -9.97
N ASN A 307 -2.90 -16.37 -10.65
CA ASN A 307 -2.99 -17.00 -11.97
C ASN A 307 -2.00 -16.40 -12.99
N LYS A 308 -1.78 -15.08 -12.94
CA LYS A 308 -0.89 -14.36 -13.87
C LYS A 308 0.55 -14.20 -13.39
N SER A 309 0.77 -14.22 -12.08
CA SER A 309 2.04 -13.83 -11.45
C SER A 309 2.67 -14.94 -10.58
N HIS A 310 2.22 -16.19 -10.65
CA HIS A 310 2.80 -17.31 -9.90
C HIS A 310 4.27 -17.60 -10.26
N ASP A 311 4.71 -17.23 -11.46
CA ASP A 311 6.07 -17.40 -11.98
C ASP A 311 6.97 -16.17 -11.73
N ALA A 312 6.44 -15.11 -11.13
CA ALA A 312 7.17 -13.88 -10.87
C ALA A 312 8.06 -13.98 -9.62
N GLN A 313 9.31 -13.50 -9.70
CA GLN A 313 10.16 -13.45 -8.51
C GLN A 313 9.85 -12.27 -7.58
N LEU A 314 9.14 -11.27 -8.10
CA LEU A 314 8.71 -10.14 -7.29
C LEU A 314 7.38 -9.62 -7.79
N VAL A 315 6.39 -9.62 -6.90
CA VAL A 315 5.10 -8.98 -7.14
C VAL A 315 5.04 -7.67 -6.36
N VAL A 316 4.80 -6.57 -7.06
CA VAL A 316 4.63 -5.23 -6.47
C VAL A 316 3.16 -4.85 -6.56
N LEU A 317 2.52 -4.65 -5.42
CA LEU A 317 1.12 -4.23 -5.33
C LEU A 317 0.94 -3.05 -4.35
N ASN A 318 -0.11 -2.28 -4.55
CA ASN A 318 -0.55 -1.28 -3.58
C ASN A 318 -1.42 -1.92 -2.48
N MET A 319 -1.34 -1.39 -1.26
CA MET A 319 -2.31 -1.70 -0.20
C MET A 319 -3.48 -0.74 -0.22
N PRO A 320 -4.69 -1.22 0.12
CA PRO A 320 -5.75 -0.33 0.54
C PRO A 320 -5.36 0.36 1.86
N ARG A 321 -5.94 1.53 2.11
CA ARG A 321 -5.69 2.27 3.35
C ARG A 321 -6.26 1.55 4.57
N PRO A 322 -5.58 1.65 5.73
CA PRO A 322 -6.12 1.10 6.96
C PRO A 322 -7.40 1.85 7.39
N PRO A 323 -8.29 1.17 8.14
CA PRO A 323 -9.41 1.79 8.82
C PRO A 323 -9.01 3.02 9.62
N ARG A 324 -9.91 4.00 9.76
CA ARG A 324 -9.76 5.05 10.79
C ARG A 324 -10.03 4.52 12.20
N ASP A 325 -10.94 3.56 12.33
CA ASP A 325 -11.32 2.96 13.61
C ASP A 325 -10.45 1.74 13.93
N PRO A 326 -9.79 1.68 15.11
CA PRO A 326 -9.06 0.52 15.58
C PRO A 326 -9.85 -0.79 15.63
N HIS A 327 -11.18 -0.75 15.77
CA HIS A 327 -12.01 -1.97 15.81
C HIS A 327 -12.01 -2.76 14.48
N GLY A 328 -11.59 -2.14 13.37
CA GLY A 328 -11.47 -2.80 12.06
C GLY A 328 -10.08 -3.37 11.76
N ASP A 329 -9.10 -3.21 12.66
CA ASP A 329 -7.69 -3.50 12.35
C ASP A 329 -7.46 -5.00 12.06
N GLU A 330 -8.17 -5.88 12.75
CA GLU A 330 -8.08 -7.33 12.56
C GLU A 330 -8.61 -7.74 11.19
N ASN A 331 -9.80 -7.26 10.81
CA ASN A 331 -10.40 -7.52 9.50
C ASN A 331 -9.53 -6.97 8.36
N TYR A 332 -8.91 -5.81 8.56
CA TYR A 332 -8.00 -5.21 7.60
C TYR A 332 -6.73 -6.05 7.44
N TYR A 333 -6.13 -6.50 8.55
CA TYR A 333 -4.96 -7.35 8.51
C TYR A 333 -5.27 -8.72 7.85
N GLU A 334 -6.43 -9.30 8.14
CA GLU A 334 -6.87 -10.54 7.50
C GLU A 334 -7.09 -10.38 5.98
N PHE A 335 -7.73 -9.28 5.56
CA PHE A 335 -7.87 -8.93 4.15
C PHE A 335 -6.52 -8.87 3.45
N LEU A 336 -5.55 -8.22 4.09
CA LEU A 336 -4.19 -8.06 3.60
C LEU A 336 -3.44 -9.39 3.47
N GLU A 337 -3.64 -10.32 4.39
CA GLU A 337 -3.06 -11.67 4.31
C GLU A 337 -3.64 -12.46 3.14
N VAL A 338 -4.97 -12.49 3.00
CA VAL A 338 -5.64 -13.22 1.92
C VAL A 338 -5.29 -12.64 0.55
N LEU A 339 -5.15 -11.32 0.45
CA LEU A 339 -4.72 -10.66 -0.79
C LEU A 339 -3.29 -11.03 -1.19
N THR A 340 -2.43 -11.36 -0.22
CA THR A 340 -0.99 -11.60 -0.44
C THR A 340 -0.60 -13.06 -0.21
N GLU A 341 -1.57 -13.96 -0.27
CA GLU A 341 -1.39 -15.39 -0.10
C GLU A 341 -0.92 -16.04 -1.41
N GLY A 342 0.13 -16.86 -1.35
CA GLY A 342 0.66 -17.58 -2.51
C GLY A 342 1.83 -16.91 -3.23
N PHE A 343 2.29 -15.74 -2.79
CA PHE A 343 3.48 -15.09 -3.37
C PHE A 343 4.77 -15.49 -2.65
N GLU A 344 5.81 -15.83 -3.41
CA GLU A 344 7.15 -16.10 -2.87
C GLU A 344 7.78 -14.85 -2.25
N ALA A 345 7.73 -13.71 -2.96
CA ALA A 345 8.14 -12.41 -2.45
C ALA A 345 7.17 -11.31 -2.93
N SER A 346 6.64 -10.52 -2.00
CA SER A 346 5.79 -9.39 -2.35
C SER A 346 6.26 -8.10 -1.69
N LEU A 347 6.30 -7.04 -2.51
CA LEU A 347 6.51 -5.68 -2.05
C LEU A 347 5.18 -4.95 -2.11
N VAL A 348 4.76 -4.51 -0.93
CA VAL A 348 3.42 -4.04 -0.69
C VAL A 348 3.53 -2.58 -0.26
N ARG A 349 2.85 -1.69 -0.98
CA ARG A 349 3.09 -0.25 -0.86
C ARG A 349 1.86 0.53 -0.42
N GLU A 350 2.06 1.45 0.52
CA GLU A 350 1.12 2.53 0.82
C GLU A 350 1.72 3.90 0.51
N ARG A 351 0.89 4.81 0.02
CA ARG A 351 1.30 6.13 -0.45
C ARG A 351 1.02 7.23 0.57
N GLY A 352 2.00 8.14 0.74
CA GLY A 352 1.76 9.50 1.25
C GLY A 352 1.16 10.44 0.18
N PRO A 353 0.34 11.44 0.53
CA PRO A 353 -0.46 12.22 -0.43
C PRO A 353 0.35 12.97 -1.53
N THR A 354 1.66 13.15 -1.41
CA THR A 354 2.40 14.21 -2.11
C THR A 354 3.34 13.80 -3.25
N TYR A 355 3.31 12.56 -3.74
CA TYR A 355 4.24 12.13 -4.79
C TYR A 355 3.72 12.38 -6.21
N ALA A 356 4.48 13.16 -7.00
CA ALA A 356 4.40 13.23 -8.45
C ALA A 356 5.77 12.86 -9.03
N ILE A 357 5.80 11.95 -10.01
CA ILE A 357 7.03 11.53 -10.69
C ILE A 357 6.87 11.89 -12.14
N THR A 358 7.79 12.73 -12.61
CA THR A 358 7.84 13.24 -13.98
C THR A 358 9.13 12.82 -14.70
N ILE A 359 10.12 12.33 -13.96
CA ILE A 359 11.41 11.86 -14.46
C ILE A 359 11.72 10.51 -13.83
N TYR A 360 12.07 9.55 -14.69
CA TYR A 360 12.55 8.23 -14.31
C TYR A 360 14.04 8.18 -14.65
N SER A 361 14.91 8.05 -13.64
CA SER A 361 16.38 8.05 -13.79
C SER A 361 17.01 6.90 -13.05
#